data_AF-W2ZPB0-F1
#
_entry.id   AF-W2ZPB0-F1
#
_cell.length_a   1.000
_cell.length_b   1.000
_cell.length_c   1.000
_cell.angle_alpha   90.00
_cell.angle_beta   90.00
_cell.angle_gamma   90.00
#
_symmetry.space_group_name_H-M   'P 1'
#
loop_
_entity.id
_entity.type
_entity.pdbx_description
1 polymer ?
#
loop_
_entity_poly.entity_id
_entity_poly.type
_entity_poly.pdbx_seq_one_letter_code
_entity_poly.pdbx_strand_id
1 'polypeptide(L)'
;MDIWRMNGHTSDDLFKMLKLNEKGDKVLESPTFSTWAAYVLKLESYRKTPDEFATIRQLERHYDDATLARMLANSKRRADTASTKGYIADLQELQFKKWVVERTSPNVFALLVRKKFLTSDRVKRDFRDFLKRNADKFESS
;
A
#
# COMPACT_ATOMS: atom_id res chain seq x y z
N MET A 1 2.59 13.18 -16.98
CA MET A 1 1.75 13.17 -15.76
C MET A 1 1.11 14.53 -15.48
N ASP A 2 1.76 15.66 -15.81
CA ASP A 2 1.21 17.01 -15.56
C ASP A 2 -0.08 17.28 -16.34
N ILE A 3 -0.17 16.83 -17.60
CA ILE A 3 -1.39 16.96 -18.42
C ILE A 3 -2.59 16.31 -17.73
N TRP A 4 -2.43 15.13 -17.12
CA TRP A 4 -3.54 14.48 -16.43
C TRP A 4 -4.05 15.30 -15.24
N ARG A 5 -3.12 15.85 -14.45
CA ARG A 5 -3.48 16.77 -13.35
C ARG A 5 -4.13 18.06 -13.88
N MET A 6 -3.58 18.67 -14.92
CA MET A 6 -4.10 19.92 -15.50
C MET A 6 -5.52 19.75 -16.06
N ASN A 7 -5.83 18.55 -16.56
CA ASN A 7 -7.17 18.18 -17.01
C ASN A 7 -8.11 17.79 -15.85
N GLY A 8 -7.67 17.94 -14.60
CA GLY A 8 -8.49 17.69 -13.41
C GLY A 8 -8.68 16.21 -13.06
N HIS A 9 -7.91 15.29 -13.64
CA HIS A 9 -8.04 13.88 -13.30
C HIS A 9 -7.59 13.60 -11.86
N THR A 10 -8.38 12.79 -11.15
CA THR A 10 -8.03 12.28 -9.82
C THR A 10 -7.23 10.98 -9.91
N SER A 11 -6.71 10.51 -8.77
CA SER A 11 -6.13 9.17 -8.67
C SER A 11 -7.14 8.07 -9.06
N ASP A 12 -8.40 8.24 -8.70
CA ASP A 12 -9.47 7.26 -8.95
C ASP A 12 -9.82 7.21 -10.44
N ASP A 13 -9.83 8.38 -11.11
CA ASP A 13 -10.04 8.46 -12.56
C ASP A 13 -8.92 7.76 -13.30
N LEU A 14 -7.66 8.00 -12.92
CA LEU A 14 -6.52 7.33 -13.53
C LEU A 14 -6.50 5.82 -13.24
N PHE A 15 -6.97 5.40 -12.06
CA PHE A 15 -7.08 3.98 -11.73
C PHE A 15 -8.01 3.25 -12.71
N LYS A 16 -9.15 3.87 -13.03
CA LYS A 16 -10.12 3.36 -14.01
C LYS A 16 -9.62 3.49 -15.46
N MET A 17 -9.02 4.63 -15.82
CA MET A 17 -8.51 4.87 -17.18
C MET A 17 -7.42 3.87 -17.56
N LEU A 18 -6.59 3.49 -16.59
CA LEU A 18 -5.55 2.46 -16.73
C LEU A 18 -6.10 1.02 -16.57
N LYS A 19 -7.42 0.88 -16.41
CA LYS A 19 -8.15 -0.39 -16.24
C LYS A 19 -7.60 -1.25 -15.11
N LEU A 20 -7.12 -0.61 -14.03
CA LEU A 20 -6.53 -1.33 -12.89
C LEU A 20 -7.59 -2.10 -12.10
N ASN A 21 -8.83 -1.61 -12.10
CA ASN A 21 -10.01 -2.27 -11.54
C ASN A 21 -10.39 -3.58 -12.26
N GLU A 22 -9.89 -3.81 -13.48
CA GLU A 22 -10.20 -5.01 -14.28
C GLU A 22 -9.12 -6.09 -14.17
N LYS A 23 -8.00 -5.80 -13.50
CA LYS A 23 -6.82 -6.71 -13.44
C LYS A 23 -6.90 -7.76 -12.34
N GLY A 24 -7.92 -7.69 -11.48
CA GLY A 24 -8.10 -8.61 -10.35
C GLY A 24 -6.85 -8.72 -9.48
N ASP A 25 -6.53 -9.94 -9.06
CA ASP A 25 -5.48 -10.22 -8.09
C ASP A 25 -4.05 -9.88 -8.55
N LYS A 26 -3.81 -9.68 -9.85
CA LYS A 26 -2.49 -9.35 -10.42
C LYS A 26 -2.29 -7.86 -10.68
N VAL A 27 -3.21 -7.01 -10.24
CA VAL A 27 -3.14 -5.56 -10.44
C VAL A 27 -1.79 -4.97 -10.00
N LEU A 28 -1.27 -5.37 -8.83
CA LEU A 28 -0.03 -4.87 -8.24
C LEU A 28 1.23 -5.30 -9.00
N GLU A 29 1.12 -6.32 -9.84
CA GLU A 29 2.22 -6.86 -10.66
C GLU A 29 2.28 -6.16 -12.03
N SER A 30 1.27 -5.35 -12.38
CA SER A 30 1.15 -4.76 -13.70
C SER A 30 2.03 -3.51 -13.88
N PRO A 31 2.70 -3.33 -15.03
CA PRO A 31 3.44 -2.08 -15.33
C PRO A 31 2.57 -0.82 -15.31
N THR A 32 1.27 -0.94 -15.57
CA THR A 32 0.35 0.21 -15.52
C THR A 32 0.03 0.64 -14.09
N PHE A 33 0.21 -0.24 -13.11
CA PHE A 33 0.04 0.07 -11.71
C PHE A 33 1.14 1.01 -11.20
N SER A 34 2.40 0.79 -11.63
CA SER A 34 3.50 1.70 -11.26
C SER A 34 3.28 3.12 -11.81
N THR A 35 2.73 3.24 -13.02
CA THR A 35 2.30 4.54 -13.58
C THR A 35 1.25 5.23 -12.72
N TRP A 36 0.24 4.49 -12.24
CA TRP A 36 -0.77 5.05 -11.34
C TRP A 36 -0.17 5.47 -10.00
N ALA A 37 0.66 4.64 -9.38
CA ALA A 37 1.27 4.96 -8.09
C ALA A 37 2.19 6.19 -8.19
N ALA A 38 2.98 6.29 -9.27
CA ALA A 38 3.78 7.48 -9.55
C ALA A 38 2.90 8.73 -9.75
N TYR A 39 1.71 8.58 -10.32
CA TYR A 39 0.75 9.68 -10.42
C TYR A 39 0.20 10.11 -9.06
N VAL A 40 -0.10 9.18 -8.15
CA VAL A 40 -0.51 9.51 -6.77
C VAL A 40 0.58 10.32 -6.07
N LEU A 41 1.84 9.88 -6.14
CA LEU A 41 2.98 10.62 -5.57
C LEU A 41 3.15 12.00 -6.21
N LYS A 42 2.91 12.10 -7.51
CA LYS A 42 2.93 13.37 -8.24
C LYS A 42 1.84 14.31 -7.73
N LEU A 43 0.61 13.84 -7.50
CA LEU A 43 -0.46 14.65 -6.90
C LEU A 43 -0.07 15.15 -5.50
N GLU A 44 0.51 14.29 -4.66
CA GLU A 44 0.98 14.67 -3.33
C GLU A 44 2.07 15.75 -3.35
N SER A 45 2.97 15.74 -4.34
CA SER A 45 4.01 16.77 -4.48
C SER A 45 3.47 18.20 -4.69
N TYR A 46 2.19 18.35 -5.07
CA TYR A 46 1.53 19.65 -5.22
C TYR A 46 0.79 20.10 -3.96
N ARG A 47 0.68 19.26 -2.94
CA ARG A 47 -0.02 19.60 -1.70
C ARG A 47 0.91 20.38 -0.78
N LYS A 48 0.34 21.32 -0.02
CA LYS A 48 1.07 22.06 1.03
C LYS A 48 1.58 21.13 2.13
N THR A 49 0.81 20.10 2.44
CA THR A 49 1.13 19.06 3.42
C THR A 49 0.96 17.70 2.73
N PRO A 50 2.03 17.18 2.08
CA PRO A 50 1.99 15.87 1.46
C PRO A 50 1.75 14.77 2.50
N ASP A 51 0.91 13.78 2.16
CA ASP A 51 0.72 12.57 2.95
C ASP A 51 1.65 11.48 2.46
N GLU A 52 2.63 11.12 3.30
CA GLU A 52 3.56 10.02 3.02
C GLU A 52 2.84 8.71 2.67
N PHE A 53 1.65 8.49 3.25
CA PHE A 53 0.89 7.25 3.09
C PHE A 53 -0.19 7.32 2.01
N ALA A 54 -0.23 8.39 1.19
CA ALA A 54 -1.29 8.62 0.22
C ALA A 54 -1.51 7.42 -0.71
N THR A 55 -0.44 6.82 -1.25
CA THR A 55 -0.55 5.64 -2.12
C THR A 55 -1.24 4.47 -1.41
N ILE A 56 -0.91 4.21 -0.14
CA ILE A 56 -1.55 3.15 0.65
C ILE A 56 -3.01 3.50 0.92
N ARG A 57 -3.33 4.74 1.33
CA ARG A 57 -4.72 5.16 1.57
C ARG A 57 -5.59 5.07 0.32
N GLN A 58 -5.05 5.43 -0.85
CA GLN A 58 -5.79 5.29 -2.11
C GLN A 58 -6.06 3.81 -2.44
N LEU A 59 -5.10 2.91 -2.19
CA LEU A 59 -5.31 1.48 -2.34
C LEU A 59 -6.33 0.93 -1.33
N GLU A 60 -6.29 1.37 -0.08
CA GLU A 60 -7.26 1.00 0.97
C GLU A 60 -8.69 1.42 0.60
N ARG A 61 -8.87 2.54 -0.13
CA ARG A 61 -10.18 2.95 -0.68
C ARG A 61 -10.71 1.98 -1.73
N HIS A 62 -9.84 1.32 -2.49
CA HIS A 62 -10.23 0.35 -3.52
C HIS A 62 -10.40 -1.06 -2.97
N TYR A 63 -9.61 -1.44 -1.96
CA TYR A 63 -9.48 -2.82 -1.54
C TYR A 63 -9.84 -3.08 -0.09
N ASP A 64 -9.96 -2.09 0.78
CA ASP A 64 -9.90 -2.26 2.25
C ASP A 64 -8.52 -2.68 2.78
N ASP A 65 -8.24 -2.35 4.05
CA ASP A 65 -6.93 -2.57 4.69
C ASP A 65 -6.51 -4.05 4.69
N ALA A 66 -7.45 -4.95 4.97
CA ALA A 66 -7.18 -6.36 5.18
C ALA A 66 -6.94 -7.10 3.86
N THR A 67 -7.72 -6.79 2.85
CA THR A 67 -7.57 -7.32 1.50
C THR A 67 -6.31 -6.76 0.86
N LEU A 68 -6.03 -5.47 0.99
CA LEU A 68 -4.78 -4.89 0.49
C LEU A 68 -3.55 -5.57 1.09
N ALA A 69 -3.53 -5.79 2.41
CA ALA A 69 -2.41 -6.48 3.06
C ALA A 69 -2.20 -7.90 2.52
N ARG A 70 -3.29 -8.66 2.30
CA ARG A 70 -3.20 -9.98 1.68
C ARG A 70 -2.72 -9.90 0.22
N MET A 71 -3.20 -8.93 -0.55
CA MET A 71 -2.78 -8.73 -1.93
C MET A 71 -1.30 -8.40 -2.03
N LEU A 72 -0.77 -7.50 -1.20
CA LEU A 72 0.65 -7.17 -1.15
C LEU A 72 1.51 -8.41 -0.80
N ALA A 73 1.14 -9.14 0.26
CA ALA A 73 1.85 -10.34 0.68
C ALA A 73 1.82 -11.46 -0.37
N ASN A 74 0.71 -11.62 -1.10
CA ASN A 74 0.59 -12.61 -2.16
C ASN A 74 1.33 -12.21 -3.42
N SER A 75 1.22 -10.94 -3.83
CA SER A 75 1.89 -10.41 -5.02
C SER A 75 3.40 -10.42 -4.85
N LYS A 76 3.93 -10.09 -3.65
CA LYS A 76 5.36 -10.19 -3.34
C LYS A 76 5.92 -11.60 -3.51
N ARG A 77 5.11 -12.63 -3.21
CA ARG A 77 5.50 -14.03 -3.43
C ARG A 77 5.45 -14.40 -4.91
N ARG A 78 4.41 -13.95 -5.63
CA ARG A 78 4.17 -14.32 -7.03
C ARG A 78 5.04 -13.55 -8.01
N ALA A 79 5.56 -12.39 -7.63
CA ALA A 79 6.32 -11.51 -8.51
C ALA A 79 7.46 -12.26 -9.21
N ASP A 80 7.41 -12.26 -10.54
CA ASP A 80 8.34 -13.00 -11.40
C ASP A 80 9.71 -12.31 -11.53
N THR A 81 9.78 -11.01 -11.28
CA THR A 81 11.02 -10.23 -11.39
C THR A 81 11.46 -9.65 -10.05
N ALA A 82 12.77 -9.50 -9.88
CA ALA A 82 13.34 -8.86 -8.70
C ALA A 82 12.84 -7.42 -8.52
N SER A 83 12.68 -6.68 -9.63
CA SER A 83 12.18 -5.30 -9.62
C SER A 83 10.73 -5.22 -9.15
N THR A 84 9.83 -6.05 -9.70
CA THR A 84 8.42 -6.10 -9.26
C THR A 84 8.33 -6.52 -7.80
N LYS A 85 9.15 -7.50 -7.38
CA LYS A 85 9.19 -7.96 -5.98
C LYS A 85 9.66 -6.87 -5.02
N GLY A 86 10.70 -6.12 -5.39
CA GLY A 86 11.21 -4.99 -4.60
C GLY A 86 10.14 -3.91 -4.43
N TYR A 87 9.53 -3.48 -5.53
CA TYR A 87 8.47 -2.47 -5.50
C TYR A 87 7.26 -2.87 -4.63
N ILE A 88 6.80 -4.13 -4.73
CA ILE A 88 5.69 -4.62 -3.88
C ILE A 88 6.14 -4.71 -2.42
N ALA A 89 7.40 -5.07 -2.16
CA ALA A 89 7.95 -5.08 -0.81
C ALA A 89 7.96 -3.67 -0.20
N ASP A 90 8.33 -2.65 -0.97
CA ASP A 90 8.32 -1.26 -0.52
C ASP A 90 6.92 -0.79 -0.16
N LEU A 91 5.91 -1.13 -0.97
CA LEU A 91 4.50 -0.85 -0.65
C LEU A 91 4.03 -1.58 0.61
N GLN A 92 4.44 -2.83 0.80
CA GLN A 92 4.13 -3.60 2.00
C GLN A 92 4.78 -2.97 3.25
N GLU A 93 6.04 -2.55 3.15
CA GLU A 93 6.74 -1.86 4.23
C GLU A 93 6.13 -0.49 4.52
N LEU A 94 5.69 0.26 3.51
CA LEU A 94 4.98 1.52 3.68
C LEU A 94 3.62 1.32 4.38
N GLN A 95 2.89 0.24 4.04
CA GLN A 95 1.66 -0.14 4.74
C GLN A 95 1.93 -0.46 6.21
N PHE A 96 2.99 -1.22 6.50
CA PHE A 96 3.36 -1.54 7.88
C PHE A 96 3.82 -0.31 8.65
N LYS A 97 4.60 0.57 8.02
CA LYS A 97 5.00 1.86 8.59
C LYS A 97 3.77 2.72 8.89
N LYS A 98 2.77 2.78 8.00
CA LYS A 98 1.50 3.46 8.26
C LYS A 98 0.84 2.93 9.52
N TRP A 99 0.68 1.61 9.66
CA TRP A 99 0.09 1.03 10.87
C TRP A 99 0.88 1.32 12.13
N VAL A 100 2.21 1.32 12.04
CA VAL A 100 3.04 1.71 13.17
C VAL A 100 2.97 3.20 13.43
N VAL A 101 2.96 4.11 12.46
CA VAL A 101 2.85 5.56 12.74
C VAL A 101 1.48 5.93 13.27
N GLU A 102 0.44 5.27 12.75
CA GLU A 102 -0.91 5.30 13.28
C GLU A 102 -1.03 4.47 14.58
N ARG A 103 0.12 4.18 15.26
CA ARG A 103 0.53 3.36 16.45
C ARG A 103 -0.54 2.61 17.24
N THR A 104 -1.74 3.14 17.33
CA THR A 104 -2.66 2.96 18.43
C THR A 104 -4.09 3.25 18.00
N SER A 105 -4.42 3.17 16.71
CA SER A 105 -5.82 3.19 16.28
C SER A 105 -6.56 2.04 16.96
N PRO A 106 -7.62 2.31 17.76
CA PRO A 106 -8.45 1.27 18.35
C PRO A 106 -8.98 0.31 17.28
N ASN A 107 -9.08 0.76 16.03
CA ASN A 107 -9.45 -0.08 14.89
C ASN A 107 -8.32 -1.02 14.44
N VAL A 108 -7.04 -0.63 14.45
CA VAL A 108 -5.92 -1.53 14.11
C VAL A 108 -5.69 -2.55 15.23
N PHE A 109 -5.76 -2.15 16.51
CA PHE A 109 -5.76 -3.09 17.63
C PHE A 109 -7.00 -4.00 17.59
N ALA A 110 -8.19 -3.46 17.30
CA ALA A 110 -9.39 -4.25 17.08
C ALA A 110 -9.32 -5.14 15.82
N LEU A 111 -8.52 -4.82 14.80
CA LEU A 111 -8.25 -5.66 13.62
C LEU A 111 -7.23 -6.76 13.94
N LEU A 112 -6.24 -6.52 14.81
CA LEU A 112 -5.36 -7.54 15.36
C LEU A 112 -6.16 -8.51 16.26
N VAL A 113 -7.07 -7.98 17.09
CA VAL A 113 -7.93 -8.74 17.99
C VAL A 113 -9.08 -9.45 17.24
N ARG A 114 -9.70 -8.81 16.24
CA ARG A 114 -10.64 -9.44 15.29
C ARG A 114 -9.85 -10.20 14.25
N LYS A 115 -9.52 -11.46 14.59
CA LYS A 115 -8.80 -12.50 13.83
C LYS A 115 -8.73 -12.43 12.28
N LYS A 116 -9.62 -11.74 11.56
CA LYS A 116 -9.72 -11.62 10.08
C LYS A 116 -8.52 -10.97 9.37
N PHE A 117 -7.83 -10.01 9.98
CA PHE A 117 -6.66 -9.35 9.37
C PHE A 117 -5.42 -10.26 9.48
N LEU A 118 -5.25 -10.82 10.67
CA LEU A 118 -4.20 -11.77 11.00
C LEU A 118 -4.48 -13.20 10.49
N THR A 119 -5.63 -13.52 9.87
CA THR A 119 -5.84 -14.90 9.35
C THR A 119 -4.81 -15.29 8.29
N SER A 120 -4.22 -14.32 7.59
CA SER A 120 -3.07 -14.59 6.73
C SER A 120 -1.80 -14.76 7.55
N ASP A 121 -1.37 -16.01 7.71
CA ASP A 121 -0.11 -16.32 8.39
C ASP A 121 1.12 -15.69 7.73
N ARG A 122 1.01 -15.34 6.44
CA ARG A 122 2.07 -14.58 5.77
C ARG A 122 2.10 -13.13 6.21
N VAL A 123 0.97 -12.43 6.21
CA VAL A 123 0.90 -11.02 6.63
C VAL A 123 1.38 -10.90 8.08
N LYS A 124 0.96 -11.81 8.96
CA LYS A 124 1.47 -11.91 10.35
C LYS A 124 2.99 -11.98 10.41
N ARG A 125 3.57 -12.90 9.63
CA ARG A 125 5.01 -13.17 9.63
C ARG A 125 5.79 -11.97 9.13
N ASP A 126 5.40 -11.45 7.96
CA ASP A 126 6.05 -10.30 7.34
C ASP A 126 5.99 -9.07 8.24
N PHE A 127 4.85 -8.83 8.91
CA PHE A 127 4.71 -7.72 9.85
C PHE A 127 5.56 -7.89 11.10
N ARG A 128 5.61 -9.10 11.68
CA ARG A 128 6.50 -9.39 12.82
C ARG A 128 7.97 -9.18 12.45
N ASP A 129 8.37 -9.62 11.26
CA ASP A 129 9.74 -9.47 10.78
C ASP A 129 10.07 -7.99 10.51
N PHE A 130 9.11 -7.22 10.01
CA PHE A 130 9.22 -5.77 9.90
C PHE A 130 9.42 -5.09 11.27
N LEU A 131 8.63 -5.45 12.28
CA LEU A 131 8.77 -4.88 13.63
C LEU A 131 10.13 -5.20 14.23
N LYS A 132 10.59 -6.47 14.14
CA LYS A 132 11.91 -6.88 14.64
C LYS A 132 13.05 -6.12 13.96
N ARG A 133 12.98 -5.92 12.65
CA ARG A 133 14.01 -5.17 11.89
C ARG A 133 14.04 -3.67 12.21
N ASN A 134 12.99 -3.12 12.80
CA ASN A 134 12.85 -1.69 13.09
C ASN A 134 12.64 -1.41 14.59
N ALA A 135 12.95 -2.37 15.47
CA ALA A 135 12.69 -2.26 16.91
C ALA A 135 13.28 -0.98 17.51
N ASP A 136 14.55 -0.69 17.22
CA ASP A 136 15.26 0.50 17.73
C ASP A 136 14.62 1.83 17.31
N LYS A 137 14.01 1.88 16.12
CA LYS A 137 13.34 3.07 15.58
C LYS A 137 11.99 3.34 16.24
N PHE A 138 11.39 2.33 16.86
CA PHE A 138 10.07 2.44 17.48
C PHE A 138 10.11 2.52 19.01
N GLU A 139 11.19 2.12 19.67
CA GLU A 139 11.38 2.28 21.13
C GLU A 139 11.80 3.70 21.55
N SER A 140 12.19 4.56 20.60
CA SER A 140 12.74 5.90 20.87
C SER A 140 11.72 7.06 20.77
N SER A 141 10.41 6.80 20.88
CA SER A 141 9.35 7.84 20.83
C SER A 141 8.23 7.60 21.82
#